data_AF-A0AAV2BPF1-F1
#
_entry.id   AF-A0AAV2BPF1-F1
#
_cell.length_a   1.000
_cell.length_b   1.000
_cell.length_c   1.000
_cell.angle_alpha   90.00
_cell.angle_beta   90.00
_cell.angle_gamma   90.00
#
_symmetry.space_group_name_H-M   'P 1'
#
loop_
_entity.id
_entity.type
_entity.pdbx_description
1 polymer ?
#
loop_
_entity_poly.entity_id
_entity_poly.type
_entity_poly.pdbx_seq_one_letter_code
_entity_poly.pdbx_strand_id
1 'polypeptide(L)'
;MDFIPEANWVNYVVTEACKKGSDINQDFMVNKQCYMEVVKDPGCYQPVFDTVKGKLTGREFLKGQKEACKLTDLVSECLSEKTLKRCGRQTVSFFEFLIHPLVELNKRVCEDVLLPADENKGLFINAGLLSIFELITLAREHNMFSVMRILFN
;
A
#
# COMPACT_ATOMS: atom_id res chain seq x y z
N MET A 1 -18.42 -5.75 6.20
CA MET A 1 -17.18 -4.94 6.22
C MET A 1 -17.08 -4.37 4.84
N ASP A 2 -17.07 -3.05 4.77
CA ASP A 2 -17.22 -2.32 3.52
C ASP A 2 -15.91 -2.31 2.74
N PHE A 3 -14.79 -2.77 3.33
CA PHE A 3 -13.51 -3.00 2.65
C PHE A 3 -13.44 -4.25 1.74
N ILE A 4 -14.41 -5.17 1.80
CA ILE A 4 -14.35 -6.45 1.05
C ILE A 4 -14.32 -6.24 -0.47
N PRO A 5 -15.14 -5.36 -1.07
CA PRO A 5 -15.07 -5.07 -2.50
C PRO A 5 -13.69 -4.55 -2.93
N GLU A 6 -13.09 -3.65 -2.16
CA GLU A 6 -11.77 -3.08 -2.41
C GLU A 6 -10.68 -4.15 -2.30
N ALA A 7 -10.78 -5.06 -1.32
CA ALA A 7 -9.87 -6.19 -1.18
C ALA A 7 -9.94 -7.13 -2.39
N ASN A 8 -11.14 -7.42 -2.90
CA ASN A 8 -11.33 -8.21 -4.12
C ASN A 8 -10.74 -7.52 -5.35
N TRP A 9 -10.87 -6.19 -5.43
CA TRP A 9 -10.31 -5.40 -6.52
C TRP A 9 -8.78 -5.41 -6.51
N VAL A 10 -8.17 -5.21 -5.34
CA VAL A 10 -6.71 -5.37 -5.16
C VAL A 10 -6.28 -6.77 -5.60
N ASN A 11 -6.99 -7.82 -5.14
CA ASN A 11 -6.67 -9.19 -5.53
C ASN A 11 -6.73 -9.41 -7.05
N TYR A 12 -7.74 -8.86 -7.74
CA TYR A 12 -7.83 -8.92 -9.19
C TYR A 12 -6.63 -8.24 -9.89
N VAL A 13 -6.35 -6.98 -9.54
CA VAL A 13 -5.26 -6.20 -10.15
C VAL A 13 -3.91 -6.88 -9.92
N VAL A 14 -3.66 -7.35 -8.70
CA VAL A 14 -2.46 -8.11 -8.34
C VAL A 14 -2.36 -9.42 -9.13
N THR A 15 -3.45 -10.18 -9.20
CA THR A 15 -3.49 -11.46 -9.92
C THR A 15 -3.17 -11.26 -11.39
N GLU A 16 -3.81 -10.29 -12.05
CA GLU A 16 -3.59 -10.03 -13.46
C GLU A 16 -2.18 -9.45 -13.71
N ALA A 17 -1.68 -8.55 -12.88
CA ALA A 17 -0.28 -8.09 -12.96
C ALA A 17 0.72 -9.25 -12.78
N CYS A 18 0.36 -10.29 -12.03
CA CYS A 18 1.20 -11.47 -11.81
C CYS A 18 1.07 -12.55 -12.89
N LYS A 19 -0.03 -12.55 -13.64
CA LYS A 19 -0.35 -13.56 -14.65
C LYS A 19 0.43 -13.30 -15.93
N LYS A 20 1.47 -14.10 -16.16
CA LYS A 20 2.34 -13.97 -17.33
C LYS A 20 1.52 -13.92 -18.63
N GLY A 21 1.71 -12.85 -19.40
CA GLY A 21 1.08 -12.67 -20.70
C GLY A 21 -0.28 -11.96 -20.69
N SER A 22 -0.84 -11.61 -19.52
CA SER A 22 -1.98 -10.68 -19.47
C SER A 22 -1.55 -9.27 -19.92
N ASP A 23 -2.50 -8.46 -20.36
CA ASP A 23 -2.23 -7.07 -20.77
C ASP A 23 -1.64 -6.26 -19.61
N ILE A 24 -2.21 -6.40 -18.40
CA ILE A 24 -1.71 -5.75 -17.18
C ILE A 24 -0.29 -6.19 -16.84
N ASN A 25 0.04 -7.48 -17.00
CA ASN A 25 1.40 -7.97 -16.77
C ASN A 25 2.38 -7.38 -17.78
N GLN A 26 2.01 -7.29 -19.06
CA GLN A 26 2.87 -6.73 -20.10
C GLN A 26 3.16 -5.25 -19.82
N ASP A 27 2.14 -4.44 -19.57
CA ASP A 27 2.26 -3.02 -19.24
C ASP A 27 3.06 -2.79 -17.95
N PHE A 28 2.83 -3.64 -16.95
CA PHE A 28 3.61 -3.63 -15.72
C PHE A 28 5.08 -3.94 -15.97
N MET A 29 5.40 -4.98 -16.75
CA MET A 29 6.79 -5.37 -17.00
C MET A 29 7.59 -4.31 -17.77
N VAL A 30 6.94 -3.56 -18.67
CA VAL A 30 7.56 -2.42 -19.39
C VAL A 30 7.98 -1.32 -18.41
N ASN A 31 7.15 -1.02 -17.42
CA ASN A 31 7.36 0.12 -16.51
C ASN A 31 7.92 -0.28 -15.13
N LYS A 32 8.08 -1.59 -14.89
CA LYS A 32 8.43 -2.20 -13.59
C LYS A 32 9.62 -1.54 -12.94
N GLN A 33 10.70 -1.33 -13.69
CA GLN A 33 11.93 -0.76 -13.13
C GLN A 33 11.69 0.65 -12.59
N CYS A 34 10.98 1.48 -13.34
CA CYS A 34 10.71 2.85 -12.93
C CYS A 34 9.77 2.91 -11.72
N TYR A 35 8.69 2.13 -11.73
CA TYR A 35 7.80 2.02 -10.57
C TYR A 35 8.54 1.52 -9.33
N MET A 36 9.43 0.53 -9.49
CA MET A 36 10.26 0.03 -8.41
C MET A 36 11.15 1.12 -7.80
N GLU A 37 11.65 2.07 -8.58
CA GLU A 37 12.45 3.18 -8.04
C GLU A 37 11.59 4.20 -7.29
N VAL A 38 10.36 4.46 -7.76
CA VAL A 38 9.41 5.35 -7.08
C VAL A 38 9.00 4.77 -5.74
N VAL A 39 8.60 3.50 -5.71
CA VAL A 39 8.13 2.84 -4.49
C VAL A 39 9.24 2.60 -3.47
N LYS A 40 10.51 2.52 -3.92
CA LYS A 40 11.69 2.42 -3.03
C LYS A 40 12.09 3.76 -2.42
N ASP A 41 11.57 4.88 -2.92
CA ASP A 41 11.90 6.19 -2.40
C ASP A 41 11.20 6.39 -1.04
N PRO A 42 11.95 6.46 0.08
CA PRO A 42 11.36 6.52 1.41
C PRO A 42 10.61 7.83 1.64
N GLY A 43 10.84 8.87 0.82
CA GLY A 43 10.28 10.20 1.05
C GLY A 43 8.75 10.24 1.10
N CYS A 44 8.05 9.32 0.43
CA CYS A 44 6.59 9.26 0.49
C CYS A 44 6.07 8.55 1.75
N TYR A 45 6.84 7.63 2.34
CA TYR A 45 6.40 6.78 3.46
C TYR A 45 7.00 7.19 4.80
N GLN A 46 8.05 8.00 4.80
CA GLN A 46 8.71 8.46 6.02
C GLN A 46 7.74 9.06 7.03
N PRO A 47 6.76 9.90 6.64
CA PRO A 47 5.78 10.43 7.58
C PRO A 47 4.95 9.32 8.27
N VAL A 48 4.56 8.28 7.52
CA VAL A 48 3.86 7.11 8.08
C VAL A 48 4.76 6.38 9.07
N PHE A 49 6.00 6.08 8.70
CA PHE A 49 6.96 5.42 9.60
C PHE A 49 7.20 6.23 10.88
N ASP A 50 7.32 7.55 10.77
CA ASP A 50 7.55 8.42 11.91
C ASP A 50 6.37 8.42 12.89
N THR A 51 5.13 8.23 12.42
CA THR A 51 3.96 8.10 13.31
C THR A 51 3.89 6.79 14.08
N VAL A 52 4.62 5.75 13.70
CA VAL A 52 4.66 4.45 14.41
C VAL A 52 6.00 4.20 15.10
N LYS A 53 7.03 4.95 14.74
CA LYS A 53 8.39 4.83 15.29
C LYS A 53 8.41 5.04 16.80
N GLY A 54 9.04 4.10 17.51
CA GLY A 54 9.20 4.17 18.97
C GLY A 54 7.92 3.86 19.77
N LYS A 55 6.81 3.49 19.11
CA LYS A 55 5.57 3.07 19.75
C LYS A 55 5.62 1.56 20.03
N LEU A 56 6.07 1.21 21.24
CA LEU A 56 6.44 -0.17 21.60
C LEU A 56 5.29 -0.97 22.22
N THR A 57 4.27 -0.30 22.73
CA THR A 57 3.07 -0.96 23.27
C THR A 57 1.98 -1.06 22.22
N GLY A 58 1.11 -2.08 22.30
CA GLY A 58 -0.01 -2.23 21.34
C GLY A 58 -0.95 -1.03 21.31
N ARG A 59 -1.14 -0.38 22.46
CA ARG A 59 -1.93 0.84 22.59
C ARG A 59 -1.31 1.99 21.79
N GLU A 60 -0.03 2.25 22.01
CA GLU A 60 0.69 3.31 21.29
C GLU A 60 0.74 2.99 19.80
N PHE A 61 1.02 1.73 19.45
CA PHE A 61 1.06 1.28 18.07
C PHE A 61 -0.28 1.51 17.36
N LEU A 62 -1.41 1.15 17.97
CA LEU A 62 -2.73 1.43 17.40
C LEU A 62 -2.98 2.93 17.23
N LYS A 63 -2.59 3.77 18.19
CA LYS A 63 -2.66 5.23 18.04
C LYS A 63 -1.82 5.72 16.86
N GLY A 64 -0.63 5.16 16.67
CA GLY A 64 0.21 5.42 15.50
C GLY A 64 -0.46 5.03 14.19
N GLN A 65 -1.08 3.84 14.13
CA GLN A 65 -1.83 3.41 12.95
C GLN A 65 -3.01 4.34 12.64
N LYS A 66 -3.75 4.81 13.66
CA LYS A 66 -4.83 5.80 13.51
C LYS A 66 -4.33 7.16 13.01
N GLU A 67 -3.14 7.59 13.42
CA GLU A 67 -2.49 8.79 12.89
C GLU A 67 -2.07 8.60 11.44
N ALA A 68 -1.44 7.46 11.13
CA ALA A 68 -1.03 7.08 9.79
C ALA A 68 -2.20 6.95 8.80
N CYS A 69 -3.39 6.56 9.25
CA CYS A 69 -4.61 6.59 8.42
C CYS A 69 -4.86 7.95 7.76
N LYS A 70 -4.53 9.05 8.45
CA LYS A 70 -4.72 10.42 7.96
C LYS A 70 -3.70 10.82 6.89
N LEU A 71 -2.65 10.03 6.71
CA LEU A 71 -1.57 10.28 5.76
C LEU A 71 -1.77 9.54 4.43
N THR A 72 -2.81 8.71 4.31
CA THR A 72 -3.04 7.85 3.14
C THR A 72 -3.06 8.64 1.82
N ASP A 73 -3.83 9.73 1.76
CA ASP A 73 -3.91 10.55 0.55
C ASP A 73 -2.58 11.23 0.23
N LEU A 74 -1.88 11.74 1.24
CA LEU A 74 -0.56 12.35 1.09
C LEU A 74 0.46 11.37 0.49
N VAL A 75 0.43 10.11 0.93
CA VAL A 75 1.31 9.07 0.37
C VAL A 75 0.96 8.81 -1.09
N SER A 76 -0.34 8.66 -1.41
CA SER A 76 -0.82 8.42 -2.78
C SER A 76 -0.39 9.55 -3.72
N GLU A 77 -0.62 10.80 -3.33
CA GLU A 77 -0.24 11.99 -4.10
C GLU A 77 1.27 12.06 -4.31
N CYS A 78 2.06 11.82 -3.26
CA CYS A 78 3.51 11.80 -3.35
C CYS A 78 4.00 10.75 -4.36
N LEU A 79 3.39 9.56 -4.40
CA LEU A 79 3.76 8.50 -5.33
C LEU A 79 3.39 8.86 -6.77
N SER A 80 2.19 9.36 -7.02
CA SER A 80 1.78 9.83 -8.35
C SER A 80 2.71 10.94 -8.85
N GLU A 81 3.06 11.91 -8.00
CA GLU A 81 4.02 12.97 -8.34
C GLU A 81 5.40 12.42 -8.68
N LYS A 82 5.92 11.49 -7.88
CA LYS A 82 7.24 10.90 -8.13
C LYS A 82 7.24 10.04 -9.38
N THR A 83 6.16 9.31 -9.66
CA THR A 83 5.97 8.60 -10.92
C THR A 83 5.94 9.57 -12.09
N LEU A 84 5.20 10.66 -12.00
CA LEU A 84 5.18 11.68 -13.06
C LEU A 84 6.58 12.24 -13.32
N LYS A 85 7.30 12.61 -12.26
CA LYS A 85 8.64 13.22 -12.35
C LYS A 85 9.71 12.24 -12.85
N ARG A 86 9.65 10.96 -12.48
CA ARG A 86 10.68 9.95 -12.81
C ARG A 86 10.35 9.13 -14.06
N CYS A 87 9.10 8.71 -14.20
CA CYS A 87 8.66 7.75 -15.22
C CYS A 87 7.95 8.45 -16.39
N GLY A 88 7.55 9.71 -16.22
CA GLY A 88 6.89 10.50 -17.26
C GLY A 88 5.38 10.27 -17.33
N ARG A 89 4.68 11.21 -17.98
CA ARG A 89 3.21 11.32 -17.94
C ARG A 89 2.47 10.07 -18.43
N GLN A 90 3.02 9.37 -19.42
CA GLN A 90 2.39 8.18 -20.01
C GLN A 90 2.28 7.01 -19.03
N THR A 91 3.11 6.99 -17.98
CA THR A 91 3.16 5.90 -17.00
C THR A 91 2.28 6.16 -15.78
N VAL A 92 1.77 7.39 -15.61
CA VAL A 92 1.01 7.80 -14.42
C VAL A 92 -0.34 7.10 -14.35
N SER A 93 -1.09 7.05 -15.46
CA SER A 93 -2.41 6.44 -15.47
C SER A 93 -2.40 4.94 -15.13
N PHE A 94 -1.41 4.21 -15.64
CA PHE A 94 -1.25 2.80 -15.30
C PHE A 94 -0.74 2.60 -13.86
N PHE A 95 0.13 3.49 -13.37
CA PHE A 95 0.55 3.47 -11.98
C PHE A 95 -0.62 3.75 -11.01
N GLU A 96 -1.44 4.75 -11.32
CA GLU A 96 -2.65 5.07 -10.56
C GLU A 96 -3.64 3.90 -10.59
N PHE A 97 -3.80 3.22 -11.72
CA PHE A 97 -4.59 1.99 -11.79
C PHE A 97 -4.11 0.90 -10.82
N LEU A 98 -2.80 0.79 -10.57
CA LEU A 98 -2.23 -0.17 -9.61
C LEU A 98 -2.32 0.31 -8.15
N ILE A 99 -2.13 1.61 -7.90
CA ILE A 99 -2.05 2.18 -6.54
C ILE A 99 -3.40 2.56 -5.97
N HIS A 100 -4.33 3.08 -6.78
CA HIS A 100 -5.65 3.51 -6.32
C HIS A 100 -6.43 2.39 -5.59
N PRO A 101 -6.45 1.13 -6.08
CA PRO A 101 -7.06 0.01 -5.35
C PRO A 101 -6.50 -0.17 -3.94
N LEU A 102 -5.17 -0.03 -3.78
CA LEU A 102 -4.49 -0.18 -2.49
C LEU A 102 -4.83 0.97 -1.55
N VAL A 103 -4.94 2.19 -2.08
CA VAL A 103 -5.31 3.40 -1.35
C VAL A 103 -6.75 3.29 -0.83
N GLU A 104 -7.70 2.89 -1.67
CA GLU A 104 -9.10 2.71 -1.25
C GLU A 104 -9.24 1.58 -0.23
N LEU A 105 -8.56 0.45 -0.43
CA LEU A 105 -8.52 -0.62 0.57
C LEU A 105 -7.99 -0.09 1.91
N ASN A 106 -6.91 0.70 1.89
CA ASN A 106 -6.36 1.27 3.11
C ASN A 106 -7.35 2.21 3.82
N LYS A 107 -8.03 3.07 3.05
CA LYS A 107 -9.08 3.96 3.59
C LYS A 107 -10.19 3.18 4.25
N ARG A 108 -10.70 2.13 3.60
CA ARG A 108 -11.76 1.29 4.19
C ARG A 108 -11.30 0.54 5.42
N VAL A 109 -10.08 0.01 5.44
CA VAL A 109 -9.51 -0.62 6.64
C VAL A 109 -9.34 0.40 7.77
N CYS A 110 -8.96 1.64 7.45
CA CYS A 110 -8.95 2.72 8.42
C CYS A 110 -10.32 2.99 9.03
N GLU A 111 -11.33 3.18 8.18
CA GLU A 111 -12.70 3.50 8.58
C GLU A 111 -13.37 2.38 9.37
N ASP A 112 -13.28 1.14 8.87
CA ASP A 112 -14.04 0.00 9.41
C ASP A 112 -13.35 -0.68 10.58
N VAL A 113 -12.01 -0.67 10.61
CA VAL A 113 -11.22 -1.51 11.52
C VAL A 113 -10.38 -0.67 12.47
N LEU A 114 -9.52 0.19 11.95
CA LEU A 114 -8.49 0.84 12.79
C LEU A 114 -9.03 1.99 13.62
N LEU A 115 -9.78 2.92 13.02
CA LEU A 115 -10.34 4.07 13.74
C LEU A 115 -11.32 3.67 14.85
N PRO A 116 -12.24 2.70 14.64
CA PRO A 116 -13.18 2.25 15.68
C PRO A 116 -12.54 1.36 16.75
N ALA A 117 -11.34 0.82 16.53
CA ALA A 117 -10.71 -0.11 17.47
C ALA A 117 -10.40 0.56 18.83
N ASP A 118 -10.72 -0.17 19.90
CA ASP A 118 -10.46 0.24 21.28
C ASP A 118 -9.00 -0.02 21.65
N GLU A 119 -8.28 1.07 21.90
CA GLU A 119 -6.87 1.11 22.27
C GLU A 119 -6.56 0.40 23.59
N ASN A 120 -7.58 0.11 24.40
CA ASN A 120 -7.44 -0.54 25.70
C ASN A 120 -7.77 -2.03 25.65
N LYS A 121 -8.35 -2.55 24.56
CA LYS A 121 -8.80 -3.96 24.47
C LYS A 121 -7.72 -4.95 24.05
N GLY A 122 -6.47 -4.50 23.86
CA GLY A 122 -5.33 -5.40 23.62
C GLY A 122 -5.46 -6.30 22.37
N LEU A 123 -6.49 -6.10 21.55
CA LEU A 123 -6.68 -6.86 20.32
C LEU A 123 -5.70 -6.28 19.29
N PHE A 124 -4.51 -6.87 19.24
CA PHE A 124 -3.51 -6.59 18.22
C PHE A 124 -4.04 -7.08 16.88
N ILE A 125 -4.78 -6.22 16.20
CA ILE A 125 -4.98 -6.36 14.77
C ILE A 125 -3.66 -5.91 14.13
N ASN A 126 -2.77 -6.87 13.85
CA ASN A 126 -1.61 -6.71 12.95
C ASN A 126 -2.01 -6.33 11.51
N ALA A 127 -3.30 -6.09 11.25
CA ALA A 127 -3.84 -6.02 9.91
C ALA A 127 -3.85 -4.59 9.38
N GLY A 128 -3.30 -4.41 8.19
CA GLY A 128 -3.73 -3.35 7.30
C GLY A 128 -2.64 -2.37 6.98
N LEU A 129 -2.40 -1.43 7.89
CA LEU A 129 -1.79 -0.16 7.45
C LEU A 129 -0.29 -0.25 7.19
N LEU A 130 0.43 -0.84 8.15
CA LEU A 130 1.82 -1.21 7.92
C LEU A 130 1.87 -2.26 6.83
N SER A 131 0.94 -3.22 6.74
CA SER A 131 0.98 -4.18 5.65
C SER A 131 0.87 -3.54 4.26
N ILE A 132 0.04 -2.52 3.99
CA ILE A 132 -0.08 -1.87 2.65
C ILE A 132 1.17 -1.05 2.28
N PHE A 133 1.80 -0.38 3.25
CA PHE A 133 3.00 0.42 3.01
C PHE A 133 4.30 -0.39 3.13
N GLU A 134 4.37 -1.36 4.05
CA GLU A 134 5.33 -2.47 4.08
C GLU A 134 5.18 -3.37 2.86
N LEU A 135 4.02 -3.49 2.22
CA LEU A 135 3.85 -4.22 0.95
C LEU A 135 4.63 -3.55 -0.17
N ILE A 136 4.57 -2.23 -0.20
CA ILE A 136 5.36 -1.39 -1.07
C ILE A 136 6.85 -1.45 -0.68
N THR A 137 7.17 -1.40 0.62
CA THR A 137 8.57 -1.45 1.09
C THR A 137 9.17 -2.85 1.21
N LEU A 138 8.43 -3.97 1.16
CA LEU A 138 8.93 -5.36 1.16
C LEU A 138 9.31 -5.79 -0.26
N ALA A 139 8.83 -5.08 -1.29
CA ALA A 139 9.44 -5.09 -2.62
C ALA A 139 10.93 -4.65 -2.62
N ARG A 140 11.43 -4.14 -1.48
CA ARG A 140 12.85 -3.85 -1.20
C ARG A 140 13.70 -5.11 -1.04
N GLU A 141 13.16 -6.22 -0.52
CA GLU A 141 13.93 -7.42 -0.16
C GLU A 141 13.54 -8.67 -0.96
N HIS A 142 12.30 -8.75 -1.45
CA HIS A 142 11.86 -9.83 -2.33
C HIS A 142 11.12 -9.29 -3.55
N ASN A 143 11.31 -9.98 -4.69
CA ASN A 143 10.64 -9.73 -5.97
C ASN A 143 9.15 -9.42 -5.72
N MET A 144 8.62 -8.30 -6.26
CA MET A 144 7.25 -7.81 -6.01
C MET A 144 6.16 -8.90 -6.12
N PHE A 145 6.39 -9.88 -6.99
CA PHE A 145 5.58 -11.08 -7.19
C PHE A 145 5.51 -12.02 -5.96
N SER A 146 6.57 -12.15 -5.18
CA SER A 146 6.62 -13.00 -3.98
C SER A 146 5.80 -12.41 -2.84
N VAL A 147 5.81 -11.09 -2.71
CA VAL A 147 5.07 -10.37 -1.67
C VAL A 147 3.57 -10.39 -1.97
N MET A 148 3.19 -10.20 -3.24
CA MET A 148 1.81 -10.35 -3.70
C MET A 148 1.24 -11.77 -3.51
N ARG A 149 2.09 -12.81 -3.60
CA ARG A 149 1.68 -14.22 -3.46
C ARG A 149 1.47 -14.68 -2.01
N ILE A 150 2.13 -14.03 -1.04
CA ILE A 150 2.02 -14.30 0.40
C ILE A 150 0.74 -13.71 1.01
N LEU A 151 0.16 -12.68 0.39
CA LEU A 151 -1.05 -12.02 0.89
C LEU A 151 -2.36 -12.71 0.52
N PHE A 152 -2.36 -13.43 -0.60
CA PHE A 152 -3.58 -13.92 -1.24
C PHE A 152 -3.59 -15.45 -1.42
N ASN A 153 -2.73 -16.16 -0.68
CA ASN A 153 -2.87 -17.57 -0.31
C ASN A 153 -2.84 -17.69 1.21
#